data_AF-A0A9P7UW00-F1
#
_entry.id   AF-A0A9P7UW00-F1
#
_cell.length_a   1.000
_cell.length_b   1.000
_cell.length_c   1.000
_cell.angle_alpha   90.00
_cell.angle_beta   90.00
_cell.angle_gamma   90.00
#
_symmetry.space_group_name_H-M   'P 1'
#
loop_
_entity.id
_entity.type
_entity.pdbx_description
1 polymer ?
#
loop_
_entity_poly.entity_id
_entity_poly.type
_entity_poly.pdbx_seq_one_letter_code
_entity_poly.pdbx_strand_id
1 'polypeptide(L)'
;MCGLYVIKPTLCGGRGVFATHPISKGTLLHTSHGPYASVIYREYRKEVCAQCFAYAFDSKRSTWSVKVERLAGFWFCGEDCRSVWVRRHVWAGVNLAGQMQASVNKLDKTLKKTKGARTTSSPNPSINLGSCNMTQESLDLAWRAAERHTLLEQLSDLELDMVRFLTTAMINRYVEDVYQPSPQDYHALSGNWTGLMKLQNNELDYVRSKPHILASHLRVYAFMRSAVIPILRPYVETTDMIRQLLGRDQGNSFGLYEVLDDNEMFGYAIYISGSYFNHSCSPNVRKERAGREMRFFTTRDVQPGEELCTNYIDINDGVKDRRDNLSKDWYFDCACQRCEWELESLAM
;
A
#
# COMPACT_ATOMS: atom_id res chain seq x y z
N MET A 1 17.37 20.48 17.45
CA MET A 1 17.59 19.15 18.06
C MET A 1 18.12 18.24 16.97
N CYS A 2 19.18 17.48 17.22
CA CYS A 2 19.65 16.48 16.27
C CYS A 2 18.60 15.35 16.22
N GLY A 3 18.15 14.94 15.02
CA GLY A 3 17.18 13.85 14.89
C GLY A 3 17.77 12.54 15.41
N LEU A 4 16.94 11.67 15.98
CA LEU A 4 17.37 10.36 16.53
C LEU A 4 18.01 9.45 15.47
N TYR A 5 17.69 9.68 14.21
CA TYR A 5 18.19 8.90 13.09
C TYR A 5 18.42 9.74 11.84
N VAL A 6 19.12 9.16 10.87
CA VAL A 6 19.32 9.68 9.53
C VAL A 6 19.02 8.59 8.50
N ILE A 7 18.49 8.96 7.33
CA ILE A 7 18.32 8.05 6.19
C ILE A 7 19.55 8.18 5.30
N LYS A 8 20.25 7.07 5.03
CA LYS A 8 21.41 7.04 4.13
C LYS A 8 21.38 5.81 3.22
N PRO A 9 22.09 5.82 2.08
CA PRO A 9 22.27 4.63 1.26
C PRO A 9 22.91 3.48 2.05
N THR A 10 22.56 2.25 1.71
CA THR A 10 23.19 1.03 2.22
C THR A 10 23.91 0.30 1.09
N LEU A 11 24.78 -0.66 1.44
CA LEU A 11 25.56 -1.40 0.44
C LEU A 11 24.69 -2.33 -0.42
N CYS A 12 23.58 -2.84 0.11
CA CYS A 12 22.79 -3.89 -0.52
C CYS A 12 21.26 -3.67 -0.46
N GLY A 13 20.74 -2.82 0.43
CA GLY A 13 19.31 -2.59 0.67
C GLY A 13 18.80 -1.23 0.19
N GLY A 14 19.51 -0.56 -0.71
CA GLY A 14 19.12 0.76 -1.21
C GLY A 14 19.35 1.86 -0.18
N ARG A 15 18.32 2.24 0.61
CA ARG A 15 18.43 3.22 1.71
C ARG A 15 17.96 2.58 3.00
N GLY A 16 18.53 3.01 4.11
CA GLY A 16 18.18 2.54 5.45
C GLY A 16 18.15 3.67 6.46
N VAL A 17 17.57 3.38 7.61
CA VAL A 17 17.46 4.29 8.75
C VAL A 17 18.56 3.95 9.75
N PHE A 18 19.36 4.93 10.18
CA PHE A 18 20.50 4.68 11.06
C PHE A 18 20.48 5.61 12.27
N ALA A 19 20.75 5.07 13.45
CA ALA A 19 20.84 5.84 14.68
C ALA A 19 21.99 6.87 14.60
N THR A 20 21.74 8.10 15.04
CA THR A 20 22.78 9.15 15.07
C THR A 20 23.48 9.24 16.43
N HIS A 21 22.84 8.71 17.47
CA HIS A 21 23.26 8.75 18.88
C HIS A 21 22.82 7.46 19.57
N PRO A 22 23.28 7.17 20.81
CA PRO A 22 22.75 6.06 21.57
C PRO A 22 21.25 6.24 21.83
N ILE A 23 20.46 5.19 21.64
CA ILE A 23 18.99 5.22 21.84
C ILE A 23 18.61 4.11 22.80
N SER A 24 17.93 4.47 23.90
CA SER A 24 17.48 3.49 24.90
C SER A 24 16.35 2.61 24.36
N LYS A 25 16.23 1.39 24.89
CA LYS A 25 15.09 0.49 24.68
C LYS A 25 13.75 1.17 24.96
N GLY A 26 12.75 0.88 24.11
CA GLY A 26 11.38 1.39 24.26
C GLY A 26 11.17 2.83 23.79
N THR A 27 12.20 3.48 23.24
CA THR A 27 12.11 4.85 22.73
C THR A 27 11.22 4.89 21.48
N LEU A 28 10.27 5.82 21.43
CA LEU A 28 9.52 6.16 20.22
C LEU A 28 10.47 6.85 19.23
N LEU A 29 10.86 6.14 18.18
CA LEU A 29 11.78 6.62 17.14
C LEU A 29 11.07 7.52 16.14
N HIS A 30 9.92 7.07 15.67
CA HIS A 30 9.22 7.69 14.56
C HIS A 30 7.72 7.43 14.62
N THR A 31 6.93 8.42 14.19
CA THR A 31 5.49 8.27 13.96
C THR A 31 5.16 8.64 12.53
N SER A 32 4.65 7.68 11.76
CA SER A 32 3.99 7.96 10.49
C SER A 32 2.53 8.26 10.78
N HIS A 33 2.14 9.53 10.75
CA HIS A 33 0.82 10.01 11.22
C HIS A 33 -0.39 9.53 10.39
N GLY A 34 -0.13 8.94 9.23
CA GLY A 34 -1.16 8.31 8.41
C GLY A 34 -0.55 7.74 7.14
N PRO A 35 -1.26 6.83 6.47
CA PRO A 35 -0.84 6.38 5.18
C PRO A 35 -1.21 7.40 4.09
N TYR A 36 -0.38 7.43 3.06
CA TYR A 36 -0.60 8.17 1.82
C TYR A 36 -1.69 7.52 0.96
N ALA A 37 -1.78 6.20 0.97
CA ALA A 37 -2.82 5.45 0.28
C ALA A 37 -3.21 4.25 1.14
N SER A 38 -4.49 3.89 1.15
CA SER A 38 -4.98 2.79 1.96
C SER A 38 -6.27 2.22 1.40
N VAL A 39 -6.48 0.92 1.59
CA VAL A 39 -7.75 0.27 1.32
C VAL A 39 -8.13 -0.64 2.48
N ILE A 40 -9.42 -0.66 2.79
CA ILE A 40 -10.06 -1.69 3.60
C ILE A 40 -10.74 -2.62 2.62
N TYR A 41 -10.50 -3.93 2.72
CA TYR A 41 -11.11 -4.88 1.80
C TYR A 41 -12.63 -4.82 1.87
N ARG A 42 -13.26 -5.13 0.73
CA ARG A 42 -14.70 -4.96 0.56
C ARG A 42 -15.53 -5.72 1.60
N GLU A 43 -15.06 -6.88 2.04
CA GLU A 43 -15.73 -7.71 3.05
C GLU A 43 -15.76 -7.03 4.43
N TYR A 44 -14.63 -6.46 4.87
CA TYR A 44 -14.48 -5.81 6.18
C TYR A 44 -14.99 -4.36 6.25
N ARG A 45 -15.46 -3.76 5.14
CA ARG A 45 -15.82 -2.32 5.09
C ARG A 45 -16.84 -1.85 6.12
N LYS A 46 -17.70 -2.75 6.62
CA LYS A 46 -18.69 -2.45 7.67
C LYS A 46 -18.14 -2.63 9.08
N GLU A 47 -17.04 -3.36 9.19
CA GLU A 47 -16.47 -3.88 10.43
C GLU A 47 -15.25 -3.05 10.83
N VAL A 48 -14.58 -2.42 9.85
CA VAL A 48 -13.41 -1.58 10.08
C VAL A 48 -13.76 -0.11 9.88
N CYS A 49 -13.35 0.73 10.84
CA CYS A 49 -13.55 2.16 10.74
C CYS A 49 -12.69 2.74 9.60
N ALA A 50 -13.33 3.43 8.66
CA ALA A 50 -12.67 4.05 7.50
C ALA A 50 -11.68 5.16 7.86
N GLN A 51 -11.72 5.69 9.09
CA GLN A 51 -10.81 6.74 9.56
C GLN A 51 -9.61 6.17 10.33
N CYS A 52 -9.88 5.44 11.41
CA CYS A 52 -8.86 5.01 12.36
C CYS A 52 -8.52 3.53 12.26
N PHE A 53 -9.13 2.79 11.34
CA PHE A 53 -8.93 1.34 11.19
C PHE A 53 -9.24 0.52 12.46
N ALA A 54 -10.08 1.05 13.37
CA ALA A 54 -10.59 0.26 14.49
C ALA A 54 -11.50 -0.85 13.97
N TYR A 55 -11.24 -2.09 14.39
CA TYR A 55 -12.05 -3.24 14.06
C TYR A 55 -13.20 -3.36 15.06
N ALA A 56 -14.41 -3.66 14.58
CA ALA A 56 -15.61 -3.71 15.41
C ALA A 56 -15.52 -4.83 16.45
N PHE A 57 -14.89 -5.96 16.09
CA PHE A 57 -14.74 -7.12 16.97
C PHE A 57 -13.88 -6.83 18.20
N ASP A 58 -12.80 -6.05 18.05
CA ASP A 58 -12.00 -5.52 19.18
C ASP A 58 -12.87 -4.78 20.21
N SER A 59 -13.98 -4.18 19.75
CA SER A 59 -14.95 -3.45 20.57
C SER A 59 -16.20 -4.26 20.92
N LYS A 60 -16.17 -5.59 20.77
CA LYS A 60 -17.29 -6.52 21.00
C LYS A 60 -18.54 -6.17 20.17
N ARG A 61 -18.33 -5.74 18.93
CA ARG A 61 -19.38 -5.43 17.95
C ARG A 61 -19.14 -6.22 16.68
N SER A 62 -20.20 -6.55 15.95
CA SER A 62 -20.08 -7.19 14.62
C SER A 62 -19.83 -6.17 13.52
N THR A 63 -20.41 -4.97 13.61
CA THR A 63 -20.26 -3.91 12.62
C THR A 63 -20.34 -2.53 13.27
N TRP A 64 -19.81 -1.53 12.58
CA TRP A 64 -20.03 -0.13 12.87
C TRP A 64 -21.36 0.36 12.28
N SER A 65 -22.03 1.29 12.96
CA SER A 65 -23.33 1.84 12.52
C SER A 65 -23.23 3.27 12.01
N VAL A 66 -22.22 4.04 12.45
CA VAL A 66 -22.01 5.42 12.01
C VAL A 66 -21.52 5.39 10.57
N LYS A 67 -22.18 6.18 9.72
CA LYS A 67 -21.94 6.28 8.28
C LYS A 67 -22.10 7.71 7.85
N VAL A 68 -21.57 8.07 6.68
CA VAL A 68 -21.89 9.37 6.09
C VAL A 68 -23.14 9.24 5.22
N GLU A 69 -24.19 10.02 5.55
CA GLU A 69 -25.42 10.05 4.76
C GLU A 69 -25.14 10.41 3.29
N ARG A 70 -25.83 9.75 2.37
CA ARG A 70 -25.65 9.86 0.89
C ARG A 70 -24.29 9.39 0.37
N LEU A 71 -23.37 8.98 1.24
CA LEU A 71 -22.01 8.54 0.89
C LEU A 71 -21.87 7.06 1.28
N ALA A 72 -22.42 6.21 0.43
CA ALA A 72 -22.43 4.77 0.66
C ALA A 72 -21.00 4.19 0.56
N GLY A 73 -20.61 3.37 1.56
CA GLY A 73 -19.37 2.60 1.48
C GLY A 73 -18.35 2.84 2.60
N PHE A 74 -18.61 3.78 3.51
CA PHE A 74 -17.70 4.10 4.62
C PHE A 74 -18.41 4.05 5.97
N TRP A 75 -17.81 3.35 6.93
CA TRP A 75 -18.32 3.16 8.29
C TRP A 75 -17.32 3.63 9.34
N PHE A 76 -17.82 4.05 10.51
CA PHE A 76 -17.01 4.70 11.55
C PHE A 76 -17.33 4.16 12.94
N CYS A 77 -16.30 4.08 13.79
CA CYS A 77 -16.48 3.68 15.18
C CYS A 77 -17.26 4.71 16.02
N GLY A 78 -17.30 5.96 15.58
CA GLY A 78 -17.99 7.06 16.23
C GLY A 78 -18.06 8.32 15.37
N GLU A 79 -18.79 9.32 15.87
CA GLU A 79 -19.03 10.58 15.17
C GLU A 79 -17.74 11.41 14.98
N ASP A 80 -16.79 11.32 15.91
CA ASP A 80 -15.50 11.99 15.81
C ASP A 80 -14.70 11.48 14.60
N CYS A 81 -14.63 10.15 14.44
CA CYS A 81 -13.97 9.53 13.29
C CYS A 81 -14.66 9.90 11.98
N ARG A 82 -16.00 9.92 11.95
CA ARG A 82 -16.77 10.38 10.78
C ARG A 82 -16.42 11.83 10.44
N SER A 83 -16.42 12.73 11.43
CA SER A 83 -16.15 14.15 11.27
C SER A 83 -14.73 14.42 10.77
N VAL A 84 -13.73 13.72 11.32
CA VAL A 84 -12.34 13.82 10.83
C VAL A 84 -12.24 13.28 9.39
N TRP A 85 -12.89 12.15 9.08
CA TRP A 85 -12.85 11.59 7.73
C TRP A 85 -13.51 12.50 6.70
N VAL A 86 -14.64 13.13 7.03
CA VAL A 86 -15.34 14.08 6.17
C VAL A 86 -14.44 15.29 5.89
N ARG A 87 -13.80 15.87 6.92
CA ARG A 87 -12.81 16.94 6.73
C ARG A 87 -11.63 16.50 5.86
N ARG A 88 -11.33 15.20 5.82
CA ARG A 88 -10.27 14.67 4.97
C ARG A 88 -10.70 14.49 3.50
N HIS A 89 -11.90 13.99 3.26
CA HIS A 89 -12.28 13.54 1.92
C HIS A 89 -13.25 14.49 1.21
N VAL A 90 -13.72 15.53 1.91
CA VAL A 90 -14.60 16.56 1.37
C VAL A 90 -13.84 17.86 1.24
N TRP A 91 -13.54 18.23 -0.01
CA TRP A 91 -12.82 19.45 -0.36
C TRP A 91 -13.70 20.36 -1.18
N ALA A 92 -13.78 21.65 -0.82
CA ALA A 92 -14.69 22.61 -1.43
C ALA A 92 -16.15 22.10 -1.54
N GLY A 93 -16.61 21.34 -0.54
CA GLY A 93 -17.95 20.74 -0.52
C GLY A 93 -18.11 19.48 -1.40
N VAL A 94 -17.06 19.04 -2.09
CA VAL A 94 -17.08 17.86 -2.98
C VAL A 94 -16.49 16.65 -2.26
N ASN A 95 -17.30 15.59 -2.08
CA ASN A 95 -16.80 14.30 -1.60
C ASN A 95 -16.23 13.46 -2.75
N LEU A 96 -14.93 13.59 -3.01
CA LEU A 96 -14.25 12.85 -4.06
C LEU A 96 -14.29 11.33 -3.81
N ALA A 97 -14.06 10.91 -2.56
CA ALA A 97 -14.02 9.49 -2.19
C ALA A 97 -15.37 8.80 -2.38
N GLY A 98 -16.46 9.46 -1.96
CA GLY A 98 -17.81 8.93 -2.13
C GLY A 98 -18.25 8.89 -3.60
N GLN A 99 -17.94 9.92 -4.39
CA GLN A 99 -18.26 9.93 -5.82
C GLN A 99 -17.48 8.86 -6.58
N MET A 100 -16.19 8.71 -6.31
CA MET A 100 -15.38 7.63 -6.87
C MET A 100 -15.91 6.25 -6.47
N GLN A 101 -16.24 6.04 -5.20
CA GLN A 101 -16.79 4.77 -4.74
C GLN A 101 -18.12 4.43 -5.43
N ALA A 102 -18.99 5.43 -5.63
CA ALA A 102 -20.23 5.27 -6.38
C ALA A 102 -19.97 4.93 -7.86
N SER A 103 -19.01 5.60 -8.49
CA SER A 103 -18.64 5.37 -9.89
C SER A 103 -18.06 3.99 -10.12
N VAL A 104 -17.10 3.56 -9.29
CA VAL A 104 -16.52 2.20 -9.30
C VAL A 104 -17.61 1.14 -9.14
N ASN A 105 -18.51 1.31 -8.17
CA ASN A 105 -19.60 0.36 -7.93
C ASN A 105 -20.60 0.34 -9.09
N LYS A 106 -20.86 1.47 -9.74
CA LYS A 106 -21.74 1.57 -10.91
C LYS A 106 -21.13 0.81 -12.08
N LEU A 107 -19.85 1.03 -12.38
CA LEU A 107 -19.17 0.35 -13.48
C LEU A 107 -19.08 -1.17 -13.25
N ASP A 108 -18.69 -1.61 -12.04
CA ASP A 108 -18.65 -3.02 -11.66
C ASP A 108 -20.02 -3.71 -11.87
N LYS A 109 -21.09 -3.08 -11.40
CA LYS A 109 -22.46 -3.58 -11.60
C LYS A 109 -22.86 -3.64 -13.07
N THR A 110 -22.49 -2.64 -13.88
CA THR A 110 -22.78 -2.63 -15.31
C THR A 110 -22.07 -3.78 -16.01
N LEU A 111 -20.77 -3.97 -15.79
CA LEU A 111 -19.99 -5.04 -16.41
C LEU A 111 -20.50 -6.44 -16.01
N LYS A 112 -20.89 -6.62 -14.74
CA LYS A 112 -21.53 -7.86 -14.25
C LYS A 112 -22.87 -8.16 -14.94
N LYS A 113 -23.67 -7.14 -15.25
CA LYS A 113 -24.92 -7.30 -16.00
C LYS A 113 -24.70 -7.63 -17.47
N THR A 114 -23.73 -6.99 -18.12
CA THR A 114 -23.45 -7.18 -19.54
C THR A 114 -22.96 -8.60 -19.85
N LYS A 115 -22.13 -9.22 -19.00
CA LYS A 115 -21.74 -10.64 -19.17
C LYS A 115 -22.88 -11.65 -19.03
N GLY A 116 -23.98 -11.28 -18.35
CA GLY A 116 -25.20 -12.09 -18.30
C GLY A 116 -25.93 -12.20 -19.65
N ALA A 117 -25.58 -11.35 -20.62
CA ALA A 117 -26.02 -11.44 -22.01
C ALA A 117 -24.84 -11.92 -22.87
N ARG A 118 -24.96 -13.12 -23.45
CA ARG A 118 -23.94 -13.84 -24.25
C ARG A 118 -23.02 -12.94 -25.10
N THR A 119 -21.70 -13.13 -24.95
CA THR A 119 -20.74 -13.06 -26.07
C THR A 119 -19.63 -14.09 -25.87
N THR A 120 -19.39 -14.86 -26.92
CA THR A 120 -18.31 -15.83 -27.09
C THR A 120 -16.96 -15.24 -26.74
N SER A 121 -16.27 -15.84 -25.77
CA SER A 121 -14.86 -15.56 -25.51
C SER A 121 -14.03 -16.10 -26.66
N SER A 122 -13.65 -15.26 -27.62
CA SER A 122 -12.37 -15.48 -28.28
C SER A 122 -11.29 -15.41 -27.20
N PRO A 123 -10.29 -16.30 -27.22
CA PRO A 123 -9.13 -16.11 -26.36
C PRO A 123 -8.56 -14.76 -26.74
N ASN A 124 -8.50 -13.82 -25.79
CA ASN A 124 -7.60 -12.69 -25.92
C ASN A 124 -6.23 -13.27 -26.34
N PRO A 125 -5.43 -12.55 -27.15
CA PRO A 125 -4.01 -12.85 -27.18
C PRO A 125 -3.53 -12.52 -25.77
N SER A 126 -3.60 -13.51 -24.87
CA SER A 126 -2.73 -13.59 -23.72
C SER A 126 -1.38 -13.30 -24.32
N ILE A 127 -0.82 -12.13 -24.00
CA ILE A 127 0.55 -11.84 -24.32
C ILE A 127 1.30 -12.97 -23.62
N ASN A 128 1.65 -13.99 -24.39
CA ASN A 128 2.27 -15.21 -23.93
C ASN A 128 3.75 -14.87 -23.79
N LEU A 129 4.04 -13.85 -22.97
CA LEU A 129 5.37 -13.52 -22.50
C LEU A 129 5.69 -14.63 -21.51
N GLY A 130 6.35 -15.68 -22.00
CA GLY A 130 6.95 -16.70 -21.17
C GLY A 130 7.69 -16.04 -20.01
N SER A 131 7.48 -16.58 -18.80
CA SER A 131 7.78 -15.97 -17.50
C SER A 131 9.23 -15.51 -17.27
N CYS A 132 10.18 -15.85 -18.15
CA CYS A 132 11.59 -15.54 -18.00
C CYS A 132 12.09 -14.36 -18.86
N ASN A 133 11.29 -13.86 -19.81
CA ASN A 133 11.76 -12.88 -20.82
C ASN A 133 11.25 -11.44 -20.62
N MET A 134 10.64 -11.12 -19.47
CA MET A 134 10.17 -9.75 -19.24
C MET A 134 11.36 -8.79 -19.08
N THR A 135 11.47 -7.82 -19.99
CA THR A 135 12.44 -6.73 -19.94
C THR A 135 11.74 -5.42 -19.55
N GLN A 136 12.52 -4.42 -19.15
CA GLN A 136 11.99 -3.08 -18.91
C GLN A 136 11.30 -2.52 -20.17
N GLU A 137 11.88 -2.77 -21.35
CA GLU A 137 11.33 -2.33 -22.62
C GLU A 137 9.97 -2.98 -22.94
N SER A 138 9.83 -4.30 -22.76
CA SER A 138 8.56 -4.98 -22.99
C SER A 138 7.47 -4.52 -22.02
N LEU A 139 7.87 -4.27 -20.77
CA LEU A 139 6.98 -3.73 -19.73
C LEU A 139 6.51 -2.31 -20.08
N ASP A 140 7.42 -1.43 -20.50
CA ASP A 140 7.10 -0.08 -20.93
C ASP A 140 6.18 -0.06 -22.16
N LEU A 141 6.42 -0.95 -23.13
CA LEU A 141 5.58 -1.10 -24.31
C LEU A 141 4.16 -1.54 -23.94
N ALA A 142 4.02 -2.48 -23.01
CA ALA A 142 2.72 -2.96 -22.55
C ALA A 142 1.88 -1.85 -21.90
N TRP A 143 2.50 -1.02 -21.04
CA TRP A 143 1.82 0.14 -20.46
C TRP A 143 1.44 1.19 -21.50
N ARG A 144 2.35 1.57 -22.40
CA ARG A 144 2.03 2.50 -23.50
C ARG A 144 0.91 1.98 -24.41
N ALA A 145 0.79 0.66 -24.59
CA ALA A 145 -0.29 0.06 -25.34
C ALA A 145 -1.64 0.18 -24.62
N ALA A 146 -1.65 0.08 -23.29
CA ALA A 146 -2.87 0.17 -22.49
C ALA A 146 -3.55 1.55 -22.56
N GLU A 147 -2.82 2.62 -22.86
CA GLU A 147 -3.40 3.97 -23.07
C GLU A 147 -4.32 4.04 -24.29
N ARG A 148 -4.14 3.16 -25.27
CA ARG A 148 -5.02 3.05 -26.45
C ARG A 148 -6.10 1.99 -26.28
N HIS A 149 -6.00 1.17 -25.25
CA HIS A 149 -6.89 0.05 -25.04
C HIS A 149 -8.21 0.53 -24.39
N THR A 150 -9.33 0.14 -24.99
CA THR A 150 -10.67 0.53 -24.54
C THR A 150 -11.52 -0.63 -24.04
N LEU A 151 -11.05 -1.89 -24.21
CA LEU A 151 -11.82 -3.04 -23.74
C LEU A 151 -11.80 -3.07 -22.21
N LEU A 152 -12.99 -3.17 -21.65
CA LEU A 152 -13.22 -3.27 -20.23
C LEU A 152 -13.59 -4.70 -19.87
N GLU A 153 -12.82 -5.26 -18.94
CA GLU A 153 -13.07 -6.57 -18.38
C GLU A 153 -13.63 -6.44 -16.96
N GLN A 154 -14.36 -7.47 -16.54
CA GLN A 154 -14.78 -7.58 -15.15
C GLN A 154 -13.56 -7.83 -14.27
N LEU A 155 -13.42 -7.05 -13.21
CA LEU A 155 -12.38 -7.22 -12.21
C LEU A 155 -12.77 -8.25 -11.15
N SER A 156 -11.77 -8.96 -10.63
CA SER A 156 -11.85 -9.72 -9.38
C SER A 156 -12.04 -8.79 -8.17
N ASP A 157 -12.39 -9.34 -7.00
CA ASP A 157 -12.54 -8.53 -5.78
C ASP A 157 -11.20 -7.89 -5.35
N LEU A 158 -10.08 -8.62 -5.49
CA LEU A 158 -8.74 -8.07 -5.24
C LEU A 158 -8.40 -6.90 -6.18
N GLU A 159 -8.68 -7.05 -7.47
CA GLU A 159 -8.47 -5.95 -8.45
C GLU A 159 -9.40 -4.75 -8.16
N LEU A 160 -10.62 -4.98 -7.69
CA LEU A 160 -11.51 -3.91 -7.25
C LEU A 160 -11.00 -3.21 -5.98
N ASP A 161 -10.29 -3.90 -5.10
CA ASP A 161 -9.65 -3.30 -3.92
C ASP A 161 -8.38 -2.53 -4.31
N MET A 162 -7.61 -2.99 -5.31
CA MET A 162 -6.55 -2.19 -5.93
C MET A 162 -7.09 -0.87 -6.52
N VAL A 163 -8.24 -0.91 -7.23
CA VAL A 163 -8.90 0.31 -7.73
C VAL A 163 -9.25 1.29 -6.59
N ARG A 164 -9.73 0.78 -5.45
CA ARG A 164 -10.04 1.60 -4.27
C ARG A 164 -8.78 2.18 -3.63
N PHE A 165 -7.72 1.37 -3.52
CA PHE A 165 -6.41 1.83 -3.06
C PHE A 165 -5.88 2.98 -3.94
N LEU A 166 -5.86 2.79 -5.26
CA LEU A 166 -5.45 3.80 -6.24
C LEU A 166 -6.30 5.07 -6.16
N THR A 167 -7.61 4.92 -5.91
CA THR A 167 -8.52 6.05 -5.70
C THR A 167 -8.06 6.92 -4.52
N THR A 168 -7.64 6.33 -3.40
CA THR A 168 -7.19 7.12 -2.24
C THR A 168 -5.90 7.89 -2.54
N ALA A 169 -4.94 7.26 -3.22
CA ALA A 169 -3.71 7.90 -3.65
C ALA A 169 -3.96 9.07 -4.62
N MET A 170 -4.91 8.88 -5.54
CA MET A 170 -5.31 9.88 -6.54
C MET A 170 -6.00 11.09 -5.94
N ILE A 171 -6.87 10.88 -4.96
CA ILE A 171 -7.49 11.98 -4.22
C ILE A 171 -6.43 12.78 -3.47
N ASN A 172 -5.49 12.11 -2.80
CA ASN A 172 -4.43 12.81 -2.08
C ASN A 172 -3.51 13.59 -3.02
N ARG A 173 -3.17 13.02 -4.19
CA ARG A 173 -2.42 13.74 -5.22
C ARG A 173 -3.15 14.97 -5.73
N TYR A 174 -4.45 14.83 -6.03
CA TYR A 174 -5.27 15.97 -6.45
C TYR A 174 -5.31 17.07 -5.38
N VAL A 175 -5.42 16.67 -4.11
CA VAL A 175 -5.43 17.61 -3.00
C VAL A 175 -4.12 18.39 -2.90
N GLU A 176 -2.98 17.72 -3.08
CA GLU A 176 -1.67 18.37 -3.12
C GLU A 176 -1.57 19.41 -4.25
N ASP A 177 -1.95 19.01 -5.46
CA ASP A 177 -1.80 19.84 -6.65
C ASP A 177 -2.72 21.06 -6.62
N VAL A 178 -3.93 20.92 -6.07
CA VAL A 178 -4.95 21.99 -6.07
C VAL A 178 -4.92 22.86 -4.82
N TYR A 179 -4.75 22.28 -3.63
CA TYR A 179 -4.89 23.01 -2.37
C TYR A 179 -3.56 23.29 -1.67
N GLN A 180 -2.47 22.61 -2.05
CA GLN A 180 -1.14 22.80 -1.48
C GLN A 180 -1.15 22.88 0.07
N PRO A 181 -1.69 21.85 0.75
CA PRO A 181 -1.86 21.89 2.20
C PRO A 181 -0.53 22.09 2.91
N SER A 182 -0.55 22.93 3.93
CA SER A 182 0.58 23.18 4.82
C SER A 182 0.96 21.91 5.59
N PRO A 183 2.21 21.76 6.08
CA PRO A 183 2.59 20.63 6.93
C PRO A 183 1.73 20.43 8.19
N GLN A 184 1.09 21.50 8.68
CA GLN A 184 0.19 21.45 9.83
C GLN A 184 -1.18 20.85 9.48
N ASP A 185 -1.54 20.80 8.21
CA ASP A 185 -2.78 20.19 7.77
C ASP A 185 -2.69 18.67 7.91
N TYR A 186 -3.74 18.05 8.44
CA TYR A 186 -3.83 16.59 8.60
C TYR A 186 -3.55 15.80 7.31
N HIS A 187 -3.69 16.43 6.15
CA HIS A 187 -3.38 15.85 4.84
C HIS A 187 -1.89 15.74 4.56
N ALA A 188 -1.14 16.79 4.88
CA ALA A 188 0.31 16.80 4.69
C ALA A 188 1.03 15.84 5.67
N LEU A 189 0.37 15.48 6.78
CA LEU A 189 0.91 14.53 7.77
C LEU A 189 1.06 13.10 7.23
N SER A 190 0.45 12.75 6.10
CA SER A 190 0.56 11.43 5.46
C SER A 190 1.76 11.30 4.48
N GLY A 191 2.60 12.34 4.37
CA GLY A 191 3.60 12.47 3.32
C GLY A 191 3.00 13.05 2.03
N ASN A 192 3.80 13.09 0.96
CA ASN A 192 3.38 13.65 -0.33
C ASN A 192 3.79 12.81 -1.53
N TRP A 193 3.28 13.12 -2.72
CA TRP A 193 3.61 12.41 -3.96
C TRP A 193 5.12 12.34 -4.23
N THR A 194 5.87 13.42 -4.01
CA THR A 194 7.33 13.42 -4.18
C THR A 194 8.00 12.42 -3.24
N GLY A 195 7.55 12.31 -1.99
CA GLY A 195 8.00 11.30 -1.04
C GLY A 195 7.64 9.89 -1.49
N LEU A 196 6.44 9.69 -2.00
CA LEU A 196 6.01 8.40 -2.56
C LEU A 196 6.88 7.97 -3.74
N MET A 197 7.19 8.89 -4.66
CA MET A 197 8.04 8.60 -5.83
C MET A 197 9.46 8.23 -5.44
N LYS A 198 9.91 8.65 -4.25
CA LYS A 198 11.19 8.22 -3.70
C LYS A 198 11.17 6.78 -3.21
N LEU A 199 10.03 6.15 -2.92
CA LEU A 199 9.98 4.76 -2.45
C LEU A 199 10.48 3.79 -3.52
N GLN A 200 10.98 2.64 -3.06
CA GLN A 200 11.54 1.59 -3.93
C GLN A 200 10.46 1.07 -4.89
N ASN A 201 10.78 1.02 -6.18
CA ASN A 201 9.90 0.47 -7.21
C ASN A 201 10.39 -0.94 -7.57
N ASN A 202 9.54 -1.95 -7.37
CA ASN A 202 9.84 -3.36 -7.61
C ASN A 202 9.08 -3.91 -8.82
N GLU A 203 8.51 -3.07 -9.68
CA GLU A 203 7.60 -3.50 -10.76
C GLU A 203 8.21 -4.60 -11.65
N LEU A 204 9.45 -4.42 -12.10
CA LEU A 204 10.08 -5.36 -13.02
C LEU A 204 10.28 -6.73 -12.38
N ASP A 205 10.82 -6.77 -11.16
CA ASP A 205 11.06 -8.01 -10.43
C ASP A 205 9.75 -8.68 -9.99
N TYR A 206 8.72 -7.87 -9.67
CA TYR A 206 7.39 -8.37 -9.37
C TYR A 206 6.72 -9.01 -10.57
N VAL A 207 6.80 -8.39 -11.74
CA VAL A 207 6.26 -8.97 -12.97
C VAL A 207 7.07 -10.20 -13.41
N ARG A 208 8.39 -10.21 -13.23
CA ARG A 208 9.22 -11.40 -13.52
C ARG A 208 8.86 -12.59 -12.64
N SER A 209 8.69 -12.35 -11.33
CA SER A 209 8.31 -13.40 -10.39
C SER A 209 6.86 -13.87 -10.59
N LYS A 210 5.95 -12.96 -10.95
CA LYS A 210 4.52 -13.25 -11.12
C LYS A 210 3.97 -12.60 -12.42
N PRO A 211 4.23 -13.17 -13.62
CA PRO A 211 3.91 -12.52 -14.90
C PRO A 211 2.44 -12.15 -15.13
N HIS A 212 1.51 -12.90 -14.52
CA HIS A 212 0.08 -12.62 -14.61
C HIS A 212 -0.32 -11.28 -13.97
N ILE A 213 0.52 -10.73 -13.08
CA ILE A 213 0.30 -9.44 -12.42
C ILE A 213 0.26 -8.30 -13.42
N LEU A 214 1.09 -8.32 -14.48
CA LEU A 214 1.05 -7.27 -15.49
C LEU A 214 -0.35 -7.18 -16.13
N ALA A 215 -0.91 -8.31 -16.55
CA ALA A 215 -2.27 -8.33 -17.13
C ALA A 215 -3.32 -7.80 -16.14
N SER A 216 -3.17 -8.10 -14.85
CA SER A 216 -4.04 -7.56 -13.79
C SER A 216 -3.91 -6.05 -13.65
N HIS A 217 -2.68 -5.53 -13.59
CA HIS A 217 -2.41 -4.09 -13.49
C HIS A 217 -2.97 -3.31 -14.68
N LEU A 218 -2.84 -3.84 -15.90
CA LEU A 218 -3.38 -3.21 -17.10
C LEU A 218 -4.92 -3.19 -17.11
N ARG A 219 -5.58 -4.26 -16.64
CA ARG A 219 -7.05 -4.28 -16.46
C ARG A 219 -7.50 -3.27 -15.41
N VAL A 220 -6.80 -3.20 -14.28
CA VAL A 220 -7.05 -2.22 -13.21
C VAL A 220 -6.94 -0.79 -13.74
N TYR A 221 -5.92 -0.49 -14.54
CA TYR A 221 -5.78 0.82 -15.19
C TYR A 221 -6.96 1.13 -16.14
N ALA A 222 -7.31 0.20 -17.04
CA ALA A 222 -8.40 0.39 -17.98
C ALA A 222 -9.75 0.63 -17.26
N PHE A 223 -10.01 -0.14 -16.20
CA PHE A 223 -11.18 0.04 -15.35
C PHE A 223 -11.16 1.41 -14.66
N MET A 224 -10.04 1.78 -14.03
CA MET A 224 -9.89 3.05 -13.31
C MET A 224 -10.14 4.24 -14.24
N ARG A 225 -9.57 4.22 -15.45
CA ARG A 225 -9.77 5.26 -16.47
C ARG A 225 -11.25 5.43 -16.86
N SER A 226 -12.02 4.35 -16.84
CA SER A 226 -13.45 4.38 -17.18
C SER A 226 -14.34 4.71 -15.98
N ALA A 227 -13.90 4.40 -14.76
CA ALA A 227 -14.60 4.69 -13.53
C ALA A 227 -14.31 6.09 -12.98
N VAL A 228 -13.23 6.74 -13.40
CA VAL A 228 -12.79 8.02 -12.83
C VAL A 228 -13.86 9.11 -12.96
N ILE A 229 -14.03 9.90 -11.91
CA ILE A 229 -14.90 11.08 -11.95
C ILE A 229 -14.23 12.23 -12.72
N PRO A 230 -14.99 13.16 -13.33
CA PRO A 230 -14.43 14.17 -14.24
C PRO A 230 -13.27 14.98 -13.66
N ILE A 231 -13.36 15.38 -12.39
CA ILE A 231 -12.32 16.20 -11.73
C ILE A 231 -10.99 15.45 -11.52
N LEU A 232 -11.03 14.13 -11.46
CA LEU A 232 -9.83 13.28 -11.31
C LEU A 232 -9.35 12.71 -12.66
N ARG A 233 -10.01 13.02 -13.77
CA ARG A 233 -9.63 12.50 -15.11
C ARG A 233 -8.17 12.78 -15.49
N PRO A 234 -7.60 13.98 -15.25
CA PRO A 234 -6.21 14.27 -15.64
C PRO A 234 -5.18 13.29 -15.05
N TYR A 235 -5.51 12.65 -13.92
CA TYR A 235 -4.65 11.72 -13.21
C TYR A 235 -4.65 10.28 -13.78
N VAL A 236 -5.46 10.02 -14.81
CA VAL A 236 -5.56 8.70 -15.48
C VAL A 236 -5.59 8.81 -17.01
N GLU A 237 -5.24 9.97 -17.56
CA GLU A 237 -5.10 10.14 -19.01
C GLU A 237 -3.92 9.34 -19.57
N THR A 238 -2.85 9.26 -18.77
CA THR A 238 -1.69 8.41 -19.02
C THR A 238 -1.61 7.31 -17.97
N THR A 239 -0.76 6.31 -18.24
CA THR A 239 -0.52 5.20 -17.33
C THR A 239 0.38 5.54 -16.14
N ASP A 240 1.12 6.66 -16.19
CA ASP A 240 2.20 6.96 -15.26
C ASP A 240 1.74 6.90 -13.80
N MET A 241 0.68 7.64 -13.42
CA MET A 241 0.24 7.66 -12.02
C MET A 241 -0.10 6.26 -11.48
N ILE A 242 -0.88 5.48 -12.24
CA ILE A 242 -1.34 4.16 -11.82
C ILE A 242 -0.15 3.18 -11.76
N ARG A 243 0.70 3.20 -12.78
CA ARG A 243 1.90 2.36 -12.84
C ARG A 243 2.87 2.66 -11.70
N GLN A 244 3.15 3.94 -11.45
CA GLN A 244 4.09 4.36 -10.40
C GLN A 244 3.62 3.97 -9.00
N LEU A 245 2.30 3.96 -8.77
CA LEU A 245 1.68 3.50 -7.53
C LEU A 245 1.79 1.97 -7.40
N LEU A 246 1.33 1.22 -8.40
CA LEU A 246 1.33 -0.24 -8.35
C LEU A 246 2.74 -0.84 -8.30
N GLY A 247 3.72 -0.22 -8.96
CA GLY A 247 5.12 -0.64 -8.90
C GLY A 247 5.77 -0.45 -7.52
N ARG A 248 5.21 0.41 -6.66
CA ARG A 248 5.70 0.68 -5.31
C ARG A 248 4.87 0.01 -4.21
N ASP A 249 3.63 -0.38 -4.52
CA ASP A 249 2.72 -1.02 -3.56
C ASP A 249 3.36 -2.26 -2.90
N GLN A 250 3.81 -3.18 -3.74
CA GLN A 250 4.29 -4.50 -3.34
C GLN A 250 5.44 -4.45 -2.30
N GLY A 251 6.39 -3.53 -2.47
CA GLY A 251 7.58 -3.43 -1.60
C GLY A 251 7.47 -2.43 -0.46
N ASN A 252 6.35 -1.71 -0.32
CA ASN A 252 6.25 -0.60 0.65
C ASN A 252 4.96 -0.59 1.46
N SER A 253 4.00 -1.46 1.15
CA SER A 253 2.71 -1.54 1.84
C SER A 253 2.80 -2.28 3.17
N PHE A 254 1.99 -1.81 4.11
CA PHE A 254 1.79 -2.38 5.44
C PHE A 254 0.40 -2.99 5.48
N GLY A 255 0.31 -4.28 5.82
CA GLY A 255 -0.98 -4.90 6.12
C GLY A 255 -1.65 -4.23 7.33
N LEU A 256 -2.97 -4.14 7.27
CA LEU A 256 -3.80 -3.66 8.36
C LEU A 256 -4.44 -4.89 9.02
N TYR A 257 -3.95 -5.23 10.21
CA TYR A 257 -4.37 -6.40 10.97
C TYR A 257 -5.19 -6.01 12.19
N GLU A 258 -6.01 -6.95 12.65
CA GLU A 258 -6.68 -6.92 13.97
C GLU A 258 -5.65 -6.73 15.09
N VAL A 259 -5.95 -5.89 16.09
CA VAL A 259 -4.95 -5.54 17.12
C VAL A 259 -4.76 -6.65 18.16
N LEU A 260 -5.80 -7.44 18.44
CA LEU A 260 -5.79 -8.40 19.54
C LEU A 260 -4.99 -9.67 19.22
N ASP A 261 -5.19 -10.25 18.03
CA ASP A 261 -4.62 -11.56 17.67
C ASP A 261 -3.84 -11.56 16.32
N ASP A 262 -3.73 -10.42 15.61
CA ASP A 262 -3.05 -10.26 14.30
C ASP A 262 -3.43 -11.32 13.22
N ASN A 263 -4.54 -12.05 13.41
CA ASN A 263 -4.91 -13.19 12.56
C ASN A 263 -5.60 -12.78 11.26
N GLU A 264 -6.31 -11.65 11.25
CA GLU A 264 -7.09 -11.21 10.10
C GLU A 264 -6.53 -9.91 9.51
N MET A 265 -6.09 -9.98 8.26
CA MET A 265 -5.73 -8.80 7.47
C MET A 265 -6.97 -8.24 6.78
N PHE A 266 -7.42 -7.06 7.18
CA PHE A 266 -8.62 -6.43 6.64
C PHE A 266 -8.34 -5.34 5.60
N GLY A 267 -7.07 -5.14 5.24
CA GLY A 267 -6.66 -4.16 4.26
C GLY A 267 -5.16 -3.92 4.26
N TYR A 268 -4.72 -2.91 3.52
CA TYR A 268 -3.31 -2.51 3.46
C TYR A 268 -3.16 -1.02 3.18
N ALA A 269 -1.98 -0.48 3.46
CA ALA A 269 -1.70 0.94 3.33
C ALA A 269 -0.21 1.27 3.15
N ILE A 270 0.11 2.34 2.43
CA ILE A 270 1.48 2.86 2.30
C ILE A 270 1.73 3.98 3.31
N TYR A 271 2.65 3.73 4.25
CA TYR A 271 3.19 4.74 5.16
C TYR A 271 4.56 5.19 4.68
N ILE A 272 4.61 6.26 3.86
CA ILE A 272 5.83 6.68 3.15
C ILE A 272 7.06 6.73 4.06
N SER A 273 6.96 7.41 5.21
CA SER A 273 8.08 7.53 6.14
C SER A 273 8.41 6.22 6.87
N GLY A 274 7.43 5.33 7.04
CA GLY A 274 7.62 4.02 7.64
C GLY A 274 8.33 3.03 6.70
N SER A 275 8.19 3.19 5.38
CA SER A 275 8.78 2.29 4.37
C SER A 275 10.32 2.39 4.25
N TYR A 276 10.97 3.28 5.00
CA TYR A 276 12.44 3.39 5.03
C TYR A 276 13.11 2.43 6.02
N PHE A 277 12.38 1.85 6.97
CA PHE A 277 12.92 0.91 7.95
C PHE A 277 13.12 -0.46 7.30
N ASN A 278 14.38 -0.84 7.06
CA ASN A 278 14.74 -2.10 6.41
C ASN A 278 14.43 -3.34 7.26
N HIS A 279 14.53 -4.50 6.62
CA HIS A 279 14.38 -5.81 7.25
C HIS A 279 15.64 -6.24 8.03
N SER A 280 15.43 -6.90 9.16
CA SER A 280 16.40 -7.81 9.80
C SER A 280 15.68 -9.00 10.42
N CYS A 281 16.26 -10.20 10.33
CA CYS A 281 15.77 -11.38 11.06
C CYS A 281 16.09 -11.32 12.57
N SER A 282 16.86 -10.30 13.00
CA SER A 282 17.04 -9.89 14.39
C SER A 282 16.76 -8.39 14.51
N PRO A 283 15.48 -7.97 14.49
CA PRO A 283 15.10 -6.57 14.43
C PRO A 283 15.37 -5.85 15.76
N ASN A 284 15.84 -4.60 15.69
CA ASN A 284 15.98 -3.70 16.84
C ASN A 284 14.85 -2.66 16.92
N VAL A 285 13.89 -2.71 15.99
CA VAL A 285 12.69 -1.86 15.95
C VAL A 285 11.44 -2.71 15.81
N ARG A 286 10.45 -2.46 16.68
CA ARG A 286 9.08 -2.95 16.54
C ARG A 286 8.20 -1.84 15.97
N LYS A 287 7.19 -2.24 15.20
CA LYS A 287 6.15 -1.34 14.65
C LYS A 287 4.82 -1.63 15.34
N GLU A 288 4.03 -0.61 15.57
CA GLU A 288 2.74 -0.69 16.23
C GLU A 288 1.75 0.27 15.56
N ARG A 289 0.56 -0.23 15.24
CA ARG A 289 -0.52 0.60 14.71
C ARG A 289 -1.30 1.24 15.86
N ALA A 290 -1.32 2.56 15.90
CA ALA A 290 -2.12 3.34 16.83
C ALA A 290 -3.21 4.09 16.06
N GLY A 291 -4.36 3.44 15.87
CA GLY A 291 -5.41 3.94 14.99
C GLY A 291 -4.93 4.00 13.54
N ARG A 292 -4.82 5.22 12.99
CA ARG A 292 -4.30 5.47 11.63
C ARG A 292 -2.79 5.69 11.61
N GLU A 293 -2.14 5.84 12.75
CA GLU A 293 -0.69 6.06 12.81
C GLU A 293 0.06 4.72 12.80
N MET A 294 1.26 4.72 12.23
CA MET A 294 2.25 3.65 12.40
C MET A 294 3.41 4.19 13.24
N ARG A 295 3.64 3.61 14.41
CA ARG A 295 4.66 4.03 15.38
C ARG A 295 5.78 3.01 15.44
N PHE A 296 7.01 3.50 15.58
CA PHE A 296 8.22 2.67 15.58
C PHE A 296 8.97 2.86 16.90
N PHE A 297 9.26 1.76 17.58
CA PHE A 297 9.92 1.76 18.90
C PHE A 297 11.15 0.86 18.90
N THR A 298 12.20 1.27 19.60
CA THR A 298 13.35 0.40 19.84
C THR A 298 12.97 -0.80 20.73
N THR A 299 13.47 -1.99 20.40
CA THR A 299 13.25 -3.22 21.20
C THR A 299 14.40 -3.52 22.17
N ARG A 300 15.54 -2.87 21.97
CA ARG A 300 16.75 -2.90 22.79
C ARG A 300 17.47 -1.55 22.74
N ASP A 301 18.53 -1.39 23.52
CA ASP A 301 19.44 -0.25 23.35
C ASP A 301 20.14 -0.34 21.98
N VAL A 302 20.33 0.81 21.34
CA VAL A 302 20.90 0.95 19.99
C VAL A 302 22.09 1.90 20.04
N GLN A 303 23.22 1.49 19.46
CA GLN A 303 24.43 2.30 19.38
C GLN A 303 24.39 3.29 18.20
N PRO A 304 25.16 4.39 18.27
CA PRO A 304 25.34 5.28 17.12
C PRO A 304 25.82 4.51 15.89
N GLY A 305 25.21 4.78 14.73
CA GLY A 305 25.58 4.18 13.46
C GLY A 305 24.96 2.80 13.19
N GLU A 306 24.29 2.17 14.16
CA GLU A 306 23.50 0.97 13.91
C GLU A 306 22.32 1.25 12.98
N GLU A 307 22.02 0.31 12.08
CA GLU A 307 20.80 0.35 11.28
C GLU A 307 19.59 0.00 12.15
N LEU A 308 18.51 0.77 11.99
CA LEU A 308 17.24 0.60 12.66
C LEU A 308 16.33 -0.23 11.74
N CYS A 309 16.19 -1.51 12.07
CA CYS A 309 15.50 -2.50 11.24
C CYS A 309 14.28 -3.08 11.94
N THR A 310 13.22 -3.29 11.16
CA THR A 310 12.03 -4.06 11.53
C THR A 310 12.07 -5.46 10.89
N ASN A 311 11.02 -6.26 11.05
CA ASN A 311 10.84 -7.50 10.30
C ASN A 311 9.70 -7.35 9.28
N TYR A 312 9.86 -8.03 8.15
CA TYR A 312 8.94 -8.02 7.00
C TYR A 312 8.17 -9.34 6.88
N ILE A 313 8.74 -10.39 7.45
CA ILE A 313 8.24 -11.76 7.42
C ILE A 313 8.16 -12.28 8.86
N ASP A 314 7.56 -13.45 9.03
CA ASP A 314 7.73 -14.24 10.24
C ASP A 314 9.22 -14.64 10.38
N ILE A 315 9.79 -14.39 11.55
CA ILE A 315 11.21 -14.65 11.85
C ILE A 315 11.42 -15.95 12.61
N ASN A 316 10.36 -16.72 12.85
CA ASN A 316 10.39 -18.01 13.54
C ASN A 316 10.80 -19.17 12.62
N ASP A 317 10.70 -19.01 11.30
CA ASP A 317 11.13 -20.01 10.32
C ASP A 317 12.66 -20.17 10.26
N GLY A 318 13.13 -21.26 9.64
CA GLY A 318 14.55 -21.54 9.43
C GLY A 318 15.21 -20.57 8.43
N VAL A 319 16.54 -20.37 8.53
CA VAL A 319 17.26 -19.38 7.70
C VAL A 319 17.05 -19.54 6.20
N LYS A 320 16.95 -20.78 5.70
CA LYS A 320 16.72 -21.05 4.28
C LYS A 320 15.34 -20.55 3.86
N ASP A 321 14.30 -20.87 4.63
CA ASP A 321 12.92 -20.50 4.34
C ASP A 321 12.73 -18.98 4.47
N ARG A 322 13.31 -18.35 5.50
CA ARG A 322 13.29 -16.89 5.65
C ARG A 322 13.93 -16.18 4.46
N ARG A 323 15.11 -16.65 4.01
CA ARG A 323 15.81 -16.07 2.86
C ARG A 323 15.09 -16.33 1.54
N ASP A 324 14.51 -17.51 1.37
CA ASP A 324 13.70 -17.85 0.18
C ASP A 324 12.44 -16.98 0.09
N ASN A 325 11.75 -16.75 1.21
CA ASN A 325 10.60 -15.84 1.30
C ASN A 325 11.00 -14.40 0.92
N LEU A 326 12.06 -13.86 1.53
CA LEU A 326 12.56 -12.52 1.22
C LEU A 326 13.05 -12.40 -0.23
N SER A 327 13.69 -13.42 -0.79
CA SER A 327 14.13 -13.41 -2.19
C SER A 327 12.94 -13.40 -3.15
N LYS A 328 11.92 -14.24 -2.89
CA LYS A 328 10.74 -14.38 -3.76
C LYS A 328 9.78 -13.20 -3.71
N ASP A 329 9.54 -12.68 -2.51
CA ASP A 329 8.52 -11.65 -2.28
C ASP A 329 9.12 -10.27 -1.97
N TRP A 330 10.41 -10.13 -1.71
CA TRP A 330 11.04 -8.81 -1.48
C TRP A 330 12.25 -8.54 -2.38
N TYR A 331 12.65 -9.50 -3.20
CA TYR A 331 13.70 -9.39 -4.21
C TYR A 331 15.08 -9.06 -3.64
N PHE A 332 15.35 -9.50 -2.41
CA PHE A 332 16.68 -9.39 -1.80
C PHE A 332 17.06 -10.59 -0.94
N ASP A 333 18.36 -10.79 -0.81
CA ASP A 333 18.96 -11.80 0.06
C ASP A 333 19.35 -11.21 1.42
N CYS A 334 18.73 -11.69 2.50
CA CYS A 334 19.01 -11.14 3.83
C CYS A 334 20.40 -11.52 4.35
N ALA A 335 21.26 -10.52 4.52
CA ALA A 335 22.60 -10.61 5.09
C ALA A 335 22.69 -10.01 6.50
N CYS A 336 21.63 -10.16 7.32
CA CYS A 336 21.72 -9.75 8.72
C CYS A 336 22.55 -10.74 9.53
N GLN A 337 23.12 -10.29 10.65
CA GLN A 337 24.00 -11.09 11.53
C GLN A 337 23.42 -12.46 11.90
N ARG A 338 22.10 -12.54 12.16
CA ARG A 338 21.43 -13.81 12.46
C ARG A 338 21.46 -14.78 11.28
N CYS A 339 21.20 -14.29 10.06
CA CYS A 339 21.21 -15.13 8.86
C CYS A 339 22.62 -15.62 8.53
N GLU A 340 23.63 -14.76 8.65
CA GLU A 340 25.03 -15.15 8.42
C GLU A 340 25.45 -16.26 9.38
N TRP A 341 25.21 -16.07 10.69
CA TRP A 341 25.56 -17.04 11.71
C TRP A 341 24.83 -18.39 11.56
N GLU A 342 23.52 -18.36 11.27
CA GLU A 342 22.73 -19.58 11.04
C GLU A 342 23.18 -20.32 9.77
N LEU A 343 23.60 -19.63 8.71
CA LEU A 343 24.11 -20.26 7.48
C LEU A 343 25.48 -20.90 7.69
N GLU A 344 26.39 -20.22 8.38
CA GLU A 344 27.70 -20.77 8.75
C GLU A 344 27.55 -22.04 9.60
N SER A 345 26.60 -22.02 10.54
CA SER A 345 26.31 -23.17 11.41
C SER A 345 25.74 -24.38 10.65
N LEU A 346 25.09 -24.17 9.51
CA LEU A 346 24.59 -25.25 8.64
C LEU A 346 25.64 -25.78 7.67
N ALA A 347 26.75 -25.07 7.49
CA ALA A 347 27.85 -25.43 6.60
C ALA A 347 28.98 -26.20 7.31
N MET A 348 29.01 -26.16 8.64
CA MET A 348 29.82 -27.03 9.51
C MET A 348 29.11 -28.37 9.74
#